data_AF-A0A7S2I627-F1
#
_entry.id   AF-A0A7S2I627-F1
#
_cell.length_a   1.000
_cell.length_b   1.000
_cell.length_c   1.000
_cell.angle_alpha   90.00
_cell.angle_beta   90.00
_cell.angle_gamma   90.00
#
_symmetry.space_group_name_H-M   'P 1'
#
loop_
_entity.id
_entity.type
_entity.pdbx_description
1 polymer ?
#
loop_
_entity_poly.entity_id
_entity_poly.type
_entity_poly.pdbx_seq_one_letter_code
_entity_poly.pdbx_strand_id
1 'polypeptide(L)'
;DTLDIHGGGPDLVFPHHENEIAQSEAANGKEYVTTWMHCAAIRSGSEKMSKSLGNFVTIRDVLKEYDGEVLRFYLLSSQYRQPLLYASDAVAQAYERLLRLYSALRGLELPDSDSAEAFADSEPMQRFHRAMTNDFDTVTAMAVMADTSREVLRLRQDGSEADAVALARQLRAMGGLLGLLQRDPETVLRGEASGDSDFEARVEGLIAE
;
A
#
# COMPACT_ATOMS: atom_id res chain seq x y z
N ASP A 1 -13.59 -30.01 2.92
CA ASP A 1 -12.36 -30.02 3.75
C ASP A 1 -12.33 -28.82 4.68
N THR A 2 -11.43 -28.76 5.65
CA THR A 2 -11.27 -27.60 6.53
C THR A 2 -10.47 -26.52 5.79
N LEU A 3 -10.90 -25.27 5.87
CA LEU A 3 -10.24 -24.14 5.23
C LEU A 3 -9.15 -23.55 6.14
N ASP A 4 -8.06 -23.07 5.57
CA ASP A 4 -6.98 -22.44 6.34
C ASP A 4 -7.36 -21.03 6.82
N ILE A 5 -7.82 -20.17 5.90
CA ILE A 5 -8.12 -18.76 6.18
C ILE A 5 -9.49 -18.39 5.61
N HIS A 6 -10.32 -17.74 6.43
CA HIS A 6 -11.56 -17.09 6.00
C HIS A 6 -11.56 -15.63 6.45
N GLY A 7 -11.78 -14.71 5.53
CA GLY A 7 -11.73 -13.28 5.78
C GLY A 7 -13.07 -12.54 5.63
N GLY A 8 -13.22 -11.39 6.27
CA GLY A 8 -14.40 -10.53 6.10
C GLY A 8 -14.26 -9.13 6.69
N GLY A 9 -15.32 -8.32 6.53
CA GLY A 9 -15.47 -7.06 7.26
C GLY A 9 -15.81 -7.29 8.74
N PRO A 10 -15.72 -6.26 9.59
CA PRO A 10 -15.94 -6.42 11.03
C PRO A 10 -17.42 -6.65 11.36
N ASP A 11 -18.32 -6.24 10.47
CA ASP A 11 -19.76 -6.47 10.51
C ASP A 11 -20.15 -7.92 10.16
N LEU A 12 -19.23 -8.68 9.56
CA LEU A 12 -19.49 -10.07 9.19
C LEU A 12 -19.21 -11.06 10.32
N VAL A 13 -18.48 -10.66 11.37
CA VAL A 13 -18.22 -11.52 12.55
C VAL A 13 -19.53 -12.10 13.09
N PHE A 14 -20.54 -11.23 13.29
CA PHE A 14 -21.87 -11.64 13.72
C PHE A 14 -22.95 -10.83 13.00
N PRO A 15 -24.05 -11.47 12.53
CA PRO A 15 -24.35 -12.89 12.67
C PRO A 15 -23.78 -13.78 11.55
N HIS A 16 -23.12 -13.19 10.54
CA HIS A 16 -22.83 -13.88 9.29
C HIS A 16 -21.86 -15.06 9.47
N HIS A 17 -20.62 -14.82 9.88
CA HIS A 17 -19.60 -15.87 10.03
C HIS A 17 -19.97 -16.86 11.15
N GLU A 18 -20.62 -16.40 12.22
CA GLU A 18 -21.13 -17.29 13.26
C GLU A 18 -22.16 -18.29 12.71
N ASN A 19 -23.04 -17.84 11.80
CA ASN A 19 -23.98 -18.72 11.12
C ASN A 19 -23.28 -19.64 10.12
N GLU A 20 -22.22 -19.20 9.44
CA GLU A 20 -21.44 -20.03 8.53
C GLU A 20 -20.74 -21.18 9.28
N ILE A 21 -20.16 -20.90 10.45
CA ILE A 21 -19.61 -21.91 11.35
C ILE A 21 -20.70 -22.90 11.75
N ALA A 22 -21.82 -22.40 12.29
CA ALA A 22 -22.91 -23.25 12.75
C ALA A 22 -23.47 -24.17 11.64
N GLN A 23 -23.67 -23.64 10.44
CA GLN A 23 -24.16 -24.40 9.29
C GLN A 23 -23.14 -25.44 8.81
N SER A 24 -21.89 -25.02 8.63
CA SER A 24 -20.85 -25.86 8.04
C SER A 24 -20.45 -26.99 9.00
N GLU A 25 -20.27 -26.68 10.28
CA GLU A 25 -19.85 -27.68 11.27
C GLU A 25 -20.98 -28.64 11.63
N ALA A 26 -22.23 -28.17 11.72
CA ALA A 26 -23.37 -29.07 11.97
C ALA A 26 -23.60 -30.04 10.81
N ALA A 27 -23.40 -29.60 9.57
CA ALA A 27 -23.57 -30.45 8.39
C ALA A 27 -22.43 -31.47 8.20
N ASN A 28 -21.20 -31.10 8.57
CA ASN A 28 -20.01 -31.89 8.25
C ASN A 28 -19.35 -32.58 9.46
N GLY A 29 -19.70 -32.20 10.70
CA GLY A 29 -19.15 -32.78 11.92
C GLY A 29 -17.65 -32.53 12.15
N LYS A 30 -17.09 -31.47 11.55
CA LYS A 30 -15.67 -31.10 11.66
C LYS A 30 -15.49 -29.58 11.60
N GLU A 31 -14.34 -29.11 12.07
CA GLU A 31 -13.94 -27.69 12.04
C GLU A 31 -14.03 -27.11 10.63
N TYR A 32 -14.66 -25.94 10.52
CA TYR A 32 -14.86 -25.27 9.22
C TYR A 32 -13.62 -24.51 8.75
N VAL A 33 -13.04 -23.66 9.60
CA VAL A 33 -11.93 -22.73 9.28
C VAL A 33 -10.97 -22.66 10.47
N THR A 34 -9.66 -22.70 10.23
CA THR A 34 -8.66 -22.61 11.32
C THR A 34 -8.28 -21.17 11.69
N THR A 35 -8.27 -20.24 10.74
CA THR A 35 -7.92 -18.84 10.96
C THR A 35 -8.96 -17.88 10.38
N TRP A 36 -9.47 -16.98 11.22
CA TRP A 36 -10.39 -15.91 10.80
C TRP A 36 -9.67 -14.56 10.77
N MET A 37 -9.84 -13.81 9.67
CA MET A 37 -9.24 -12.50 9.47
C MET A 37 -10.29 -11.43 9.21
N HIS A 38 -10.33 -10.38 10.03
CA HIS A 38 -11.31 -9.31 9.87
C HIS A 38 -10.65 -7.96 9.65
N CYS A 39 -10.93 -7.35 8.51
CA CYS A 39 -10.53 -5.97 8.25
C CYS A 39 -11.36 -5.03 9.10
N ALA A 40 -10.75 -3.99 9.67
CA ALA A 40 -11.47 -2.95 10.39
C ALA A 40 -12.25 -2.05 9.42
N ALA A 41 -13.26 -1.38 9.98
CA ALA A 41 -14.09 -0.46 9.22
C ALA A 41 -13.33 0.82 8.86
N ILE A 42 -13.58 1.33 7.65
CA ILE A 42 -13.23 2.69 7.26
C ILE A 42 -14.31 3.64 7.82
N ARG A 43 -13.88 4.71 8.49
CA ARG A 43 -14.77 5.75 9.03
C ARG A 43 -14.46 7.08 8.36
N SER A 44 -15.43 7.97 8.23
CA SER A 44 -15.18 9.36 7.81
C SER A 44 -15.50 10.27 8.99
N GLY A 45 -14.50 10.98 9.51
CA GLY A 45 -14.65 11.87 10.66
C GLY A 45 -15.31 11.24 11.91
N SER A 46 -15.89 12.10 12.76
CA SER A 46 -16.65 11.72 13.95
C SER A 46 -18.15 11.48 13.67
N GLU A 47 -18.62 11.81 12.47
CA GLU A 47 -20.02 11.67 12.08
C GLU A 47 -20.24 10.41 11.24
N LYS A 48 -21.37 9.74 11.46
CA LYS A 48 -21.75 8.55 10.68
C LYS A 48 -21.87 8.93 9.19
N MET A 49 -21.14 8.23 8.33
CA MET A 49 -21.33 8.37 6.87
C MET A 49 -22.77 7.98 6.49
N SER A 50 -23.48 8.87 5.79
CA SER A 50 -24.78 8.56 5.21
C SER A 50 -25.01 9.33 3.92
N LYS A 51 -25.70 8.71 2.97
CA LYS A 51 -26.11 9.38 1.72
C LYS A 51 -26.96 10.63 1.98
N SER A 52 -27.76 10.63 3.05
CA SER A 52 -28.61 11.77 3.45
C SER A 52 -27.84 12.97 4.00
N LEU A 53 -26.68 12.74 4.61
CA LEU A 53 -25.80 13.82 5.12
C LEU A 53 -24.84 14.33 4.05
N GLY A 54 -24.81 13.71 2.85
CA GLY A 54 -23.90 14.09 1.77
C GLY A 54 -22.41 13.78 2.05
N ASN A 55 -22.09 13.15 3.18
CA ASN A 55 -20.74 12.82 3.63
C ASN A 55 -20.32 11.37 3.29
N PHE A 56 -21.03 10.73 2.35
CA PHE A 56 -20.72 9.40 1.86
C PHE A 56 -19.85 9.49 0.60
N VAL A 57 -18.61 8.99 0.71
CA VAL A 57 -17.63 9.00 -0.38
C VAL A 57 -17.53 7.61 -0.97
N THR A 58 -17.69 7.47 -2.28
CA THR A 58 -17.45 6.20 -2.97
C THR A 58 -16.03 6.11 -3.50
N ILE A 59 -15.56 4.91 -3.77
CA ILE A 59 -14.31 4.69 -4.53
C ILE A 59 -14.33 5.49 -5.83
N ARG A 60 -15.47 5.53 -6.54
CA ARG A 60 -15.61 6.29 -7.80
C ARG A 60 -15.48 7.79 -7.60
N ASP A 61 -15.78 8.32 -6.42
CA ASP A 61 -15.61 9.75 -6.14
C ASP A 61 -14.13 10.06 -5.92
N VAL A 62 -13.43 9.23 -5.12
CA VAL A 62 -11.98 9.39 -4.93
C VAL A 62 -11.22 9.24 -6.25
N LEU A 63 -11.63 8.29 -7.10
CA LEU A 63 -11.02 8.03 -8.40
C LEU A 63 -11.20 9.16 -9.44
N LYS A 64 -12.01 10.19 -9.15
CA LYS A 64 -12.08 11.40 -9.98
C LYS A 64 -10.90 12.34 -9.72
N GLU A 65 -10.30 12.26 -8.53
CA GLU A 65 -9.25 13.17 -8.07
C GLU A 65 -7.88 12.50 -7.99
N TYR A 66 -7.85 11.22 -7.63
CA TYR A 66 -6.63 10.44 -7.44
C TYR A 66 -6.71 9.11 -8.17
N ASP A 67 -5.58 8.63 -8.67
CA ASP A 67 -5.54 7.30 -9.29
C ASP A 67 -5.70 6.17 -8.24
N GLY A 68 -5.99 4.96 -8.74
CA GLY A 68 -6.26 3.81 -7.88
C GLY A 68 -5.07 3.35 -7.04
N GLU A 69 -3.84 3.67 -7.46
CA GLU A 69 -2.63 3.33 -6.71
C GLU A 69 -2.46 4.26 -5.50
N VAL A 70 -2.80 5.54 -5.63
CA VAL A 70 -2.87 6.46 -4.49
C VAL A 70 -3.84 5.96 -3.44
N LEU A 71 -5.03 5.53 -3.86
CA LEU A 71 -6.02 4.96 -2.94
C LEU A 71 -5.50 3.68 -2.28
N ARG A 72 -4.83 2.80 -3.04
CA ARG A 72 -4.20 1.59 -2.46
C ARG A 72 -3.12 1.93 -1.44
N PHE A 73 -2.23 2.86 -1.76
CA PHE A 73 -1.18 3.34 -0.86
C PHE A 73 -1.79 3.91 0.44
N TYR A 74 -2.84 4.71 0.30
CA TYR A 74 -3.58 5.25 1.44
C TYR A 74 -4.17 4.15 2.33
N LEU A 75 -4.83 3.14 1.75
CA LEU A 75 -5.40 2.02 2.52
C LEU A 75 -4.32 1.21 3.26
N LEU A 76 -3.16 1.00 2.64
CA LEU A 76 -2.04 0.27 3.22
C LEU A 76 -1.33 1.05 4.35
N SER A 77 -1.54 2.37 4.42
CA SER A 77 -0.94 3.24 5.45
C SER A 77 -1.51 3.04 6.86
N SER A 78 -2.50 2.14 7.01
CA SER A 78 -3.00 1.66 8.28
C SER A 78 -2.97 0.14 8.30
N GLN A 79 -2.69 -0.43 9.47
CA GLN A 79 -2.77 -1.88 9.65
C GLN A 79 -4.23 -2.34 9.47
N TYR A 80 -4.45 -3.48 8.79
CA TYR A 80 -5.77 -3.88 8.30
C TYR A 80 -6.84 -4.06 9.38
N ARG A 81 -6.44 -4.31 10.64
CA ARG A 81 -7.31 -4.47 11.83
C ARG A 81 -7.52 -3.17 12.60
N GLN A 82 -6.87 -2.07 12.18
CA GLN A 82 -7.06 -0.75 12.78
C GLN A 82 -8.08 0.06 11.96
N PRO A 83 -9.06 0.72 12.62
CA PRO A 83 -9.99 1.59 11.92
C PRO A 83 -9.26 2.69 11.15
N LEU A 84 -9.52 2.78 9.85
CA LEU A 84 -8.94 3.83 9.01
C LEU A 84 -9.89 5.03 8.96
N LEU A 85 -9.40 6.21 9.33
CA LEU A 85 -10.15 7.46 9.24
C LEU A 85 -9.93 8.10 7.87
N TYR A 86 -10.91 8.00 6.99
CA TYR A 86 -10.97 8.73 5.73
C TYR A 86 -11.02 10.24 5.97
N ALA A 87 -10.05 10.93 5.37
CA ALA A 87 -10.00 12.37 5.22
C ALA A 87 -9.29 12.70 3.90
N SER A 88 -9.76 13.72 3.17
CA SER A 88 -9.23 14.06 1.84
C SER A 88 -7.77 14.51 1.89
N ASP A 89 -7.40 15.24 2.93
CA ASP A 89 -6.02 15.66 3.22
C ASP A 89 -5.09 14.46 3.48
N ALA A 90 -5.59 13.39 4.12
CA ALA A 90 -4.83 12.17 4.34
C ALA A 90 -4.56 11.42 3.02
N VAL A 91 -5.50 11.46 2.07
CA VAL A 91 -5.28 10.92 0.70
C VAL A 91 -4.26 11.77 -0.05
N ALA A 92 -4.33 13.10 0.06
CA ALA A 92 -3.33 14.00 -0.53
C ALA A 92 -1.91 13.74 0.01
N GLN A 93 -1.76 13.55 1.32
CA GLN A 93 -0.48 13.18 1.94
C GLN A 93 0.00 11.79 1.48
N ALA A 94 -0.90 10.83 1.34
CA ALA A 94 -0.60 9.53 0.76
C ALA A 94 -0.07 9.66 -0.68
N TYR A 95 -0.66 10.52 -1.48
CA TYR A 95 -0.20 10.81 -2.84
C TYR A 95 1.23 11.36 -2.85
N GLU A 96 1.54 12.37 -2.03
CA GLU A 96 2.89 12.94 -1.95
C GLU A 96 3.94 11.91 -1.53
N ARG A 97 3.62 11.05 -0.56
CA ARG A 97 4.51 9.96 -0.14
C ARG A 97 4.73 8.95 -1.26
N LEU A 98 3.69 8.62 -2.03
CA LEU A 98 3.82 7.73 -3.18
C LEU A 98 4.72 8.35 -4.27
N LEU A 99 4.56 9.66 -4.55
CA LEU A 99 5.43 10.38 -5.49
C LEU A 99 6.90 10.32 -5.07
N ARG A 100 7.20 10.46 -3.77
CA ARG A 100 8.58 10.31 -3.26
C ARG A 100 9.18 8.94 -3.57
N LEU A 101 8.41 7.87 -3.39
CA LEU A 101 8.87 6.53 -3.75
C LEU A 101 9.14 6.40 -5.25
N TYR A 102 8.26 6.95 -6.08
CA TYR A 102 8.45 6.98 -7.53
C TYR A 102 9.69 7.77 -7.96
N SER A 103 9.98 8.89 -7.30
CA SER A 103 11.17 9.69 -7.58
C SER A 103 12.47 8.90 -7.40
N ALA A 104 12.54 8.01 -6.42
CA ALA A 104 13.69 7.12 -6.24
C ALA A 104 13.92 6.17 -7.42
N LEU A 105 12.85 5.80 -8.14
CA LEU A 105 12.90 4.91 -9.30
C LEU A 105 13.11 5.67 -10.63
N ARG A 106 13.00 7.00 -10.63
CA ARG A 106 13.03 7.83 -11.83
C ARG A 106 14.34 7.68 -12.60
N GLY A 107 14.23 7.36 -13.90
CA GLY A 107 15.36 7.25 -14.81
C GLY A 107 16.23 6.00 -14.62
N LEU A 108 15.81 5.05 -13.78
CA LEU A 108 16.50 3.78 -13.59
C LEU A 108 15.90 2.70 -14.49
N GLU A 109 16.77 1.94 -15.16
CA GLU A 109 16.35 0.72 -15.88
C GLU A 109 16.22 -0.44 -14.89
N LEU A 110 14.97 -0.68 -14.47
CA LEU A 110 14.62 -1.74 -13.55
C LEU A 110 14.00 -2.90 -14.35
N PRO A 111 14.73 -4.00 -14.62
CA PRO A 111 14.12 -5.23 -15.14
C PRO A 111 13.10 -5.80 -14.15
N ASP A 112 12.40 -6.86 -14.55
CA ASP A 112 11.23 -7.42 -13.84
C ASP A 112 11.41 -7.51 -12.31
N SER A 113 10.41 -6.99 -11.59
CA SER A 113 10.34 -6.93 -10.12
C SER A 113 10.30 -8.29 -9.43
N ASP A 114 10.08 -9.37 -10.20
CA ASP A 114 9.87 -10.72 -9.70
C ASP A 114 11.12 -11.60 -9.80
N SER A 115 12.27 -11.00 -10.13
CA SER A 115 13.57 -11.67 -10.21
C SER A 115 14.11 -12.07 -8.83
N ALA A 116 14.90 -13.16 -8.77
CA ALA A 116 15.53 -13.62 -7.53
C ALA A 116 16.47 -12.55 -6.94
N GLU A 117 17.11 -11.76 -7.81
CA GLU A 117 17.97 -10.63 -7.44
C GLU A 117 17.20 -9.49 -6.77
N ALA A 118 15.94 -9.28 -7.14
CA ALA A 118 15.09 -8.26 -6.53
C ALA A 118 14.63 -8.65 -5.10
N PHE A 119 14.66 -9.95 -4.79
CA PHE A 119 14.44 -10.51 -3.46
C PHE A 119 15.73 -10.99 -2.79
N ALA A 120 16.89 -10.51 -3.25
CA ALA A 120 18.17 -10.83 -2.62
C ALA A 120 18.15 -10.50 -1.13
N ASP A 121 18.79 -11.36 -0.34
CA ASP A 121 18.83 -11.22 1.11
C ASP A 121 19.66 -9.97 1.49
N SER A 122 18.96 -8.93 1.91
CA SER A 122 19.49 -7.63 2.30
C SER A 122 18.85 -7.15 3.60
N GLU A 123 19.50 -6.24 4.31
CA GLU A 123 18.91 -5.67 5.54
C GLU A 123 17.52 -5.03 5.31
N PRO A 124 17.29 -4.24 4.23
CA PRO A 124 15.96 -3.73 3.92
C PRO A 124 14.94 -4.83 3.63
N MET A 125 15.31 -5.85 2.86
CA MET A 125 14.40 -6.96 2.52
C MET A 125 14.05 -7.81 3.75
N GLN A 126 15.01 -8.07 4.64
CA GLN A 126 14.76 -8.75 5.91
C GLN A 126 13.81 -7.95 6.81
N ARG A 127 13.99 -6.63 6.88
CA ARG A 127 13.10 -5.74 7.64
C ARG A 127 11.69 -5.73 7.07
N PHE A 128 11.57 -5.62 5.74
CA PHE A 128 10.29 -5.69 5.05
C PHE A 128 9.59 -7.03 5.29
N HIS A 129 10.29 -8.15 5.11
CA HIS A 129 9.75 -9.49 5.33
C HIS A 129 9.29 -9.67 6.78
N ARG A 130 10.09 -9.23 7.76
CA ARG A 130 9.71 -9.28 9.19
C ARG A 130 8.45 -8.47 9.50
N ALA A 131 8.26 -7.33 8.84
CA ALA A 131 7.02 -6.56 8.98
C ALA A 131 5.83 -7.33 8.39
N MET A 132 5.97 -7.85 7.17
CA MET A 132 4.89 -8.57 6.50
C MET A 132 4.52 -9.89 7.18
N THR A 133 5.46 -10.58 7.82
CA THR A 133 5.18 -11.80 8.61
C THR A 133 4.63 -11.52 10.01
N ASN A 134 4.60 -10.27 10.44
CA ASN A 134 4.00 -9.85 11.69
C ASN A 134 2.56 -9.33 11.47
N ASP A 135 1.61 -10.25 11.24
CA ASP A 135 0.19 -9.94 10.98
C ASP A 135 0.01 -8.87 9.89
N PHE A 136 0.76 -9.00 8.79
CA PHE A 136 0.73 -8.10 7.64
C PHE A 136 0.89 -6.63 8.05
N ASP A 137 1.93 -6.30 8.82
CA ASP A 137 2.21 -4.93 9.27
C ASP A 137 2.70 -4.05 8.10
N THR A 138 1.74 -3.60 7.29
CA THR A 138 1.96 -2.74 6.13
C THR A 138 2.48 -1.36 6.54
N VAL A 139 2.19 -0.89 7.75
CA VAL A 139 2.69 0.39 8.26
C VAL A 139 4.21 0.34 8.40
N THR A 140 4.72 -0.70 9.07
CA THR A 140 6.17 -0.90 9.20
C THR A 140 6.81 -1.22 7.84
N ALA A 141 6.15 -2.02 6.99
CA ALA A 141 6.66 -2.33 5.66
C ALA A 141 6.80 -1.07 4.78
N MET A 142 5.81 -0.17 4.80
CA MET A 142 5.85 1.11 4.08
C MET A 142 6.92 2.05 4.65
N ALA A 143 7.19 2.02 5.96
CA ALA A 143 8.30 2.76 6.53
C ALA A 143 9.65 2.25 6.01
N VAL A 144 9.83 0.92 5.91
CA VAL A 144 11.02 0.32 5.29
C VAL A 144 11.17 0.73 3.82
N MET A 145 10.08 0.76 3.06
CA MET A 145 10.11 1.25 1.68
C MET A 145 10.54 2.72 1.59
N ALA A 146 10.05 3.57 2.50
CA ALA A 146 10.44 4.98 2.55
C ALA A 146 11.92 5.17 2.96
N ASP A 147 12.42 4.37 3.91
CA ASP A 147 13.85 4.35 4.25
C ASP A 147 14.69 3.94 3.03
N THR A 148 14.25 2.90 2.32
CA THR A 148 14.90 2.36 1.13
C THR A 148 14.93 3.40 0.00
N SER A 149 13.83 4.13 -0.23
CA SER A 149 13.79 5.18 -1.25
C SER A 149 14.75 6.33 -0.97
N ARG A 150 14.90 6.73 0.31
CA ARG A 150 15.87 7.76 0.70
C ARG A 150 17.30 7.30 0.46
N GLU A 151 17.61 6.04 0.76
CA GLU A 151 18.93 5.49 0.52
C GLU A 151 19.25 5.36 -0.98
N VAL A 152 18.28 4.97 -1.82
CA VAL A 152 18.45 5.00 -3.28
C VAL A 152 18.83 6.40 -3.75
N LEU A 153 18.11 7.44 -3.32
CA LEU A 153 18.40 8.83 -3.71
C LEU A 153 19.79 9.27 -3.22
N ARG A 154 20.18 8.91 -2.00
CA ARG A 154 21.51 9.20 -1.44
C ARG A 154 22.63 8.56 -2.25
N LEU A 155 22.51 7.27 -2.59
CA LEU A 155 23.50 6.55 -3.39
C LEU A 155 23.67 7.16 -4.79
N ARG A 156 22.58 7.66 -5.39
CA ARG A 156 22.64 8.38 -6.67
C ARG A 156 23.40 9.69 -6.55
N GLN A 157 23.17 10.46 -5.48
CA GLN A 157 23.91 11.71 -5.23
C GLN A 157 25.41 11.47 -5.03
N ASP A 158 25.77 10.35 -4.40
CA ASP A 158 27.16 9.94 -4.19
C ASP A 158 27.84 9.35 -5.45
N GLY A 159 27.09 9.14 -6.54
CA GLY A 159 27.59 8.52 -7.78
C GLY A 159 27.71 6.99 -7.73
N SER A 160 27.16 6.34 -6.70
CA SER A 160 27.14 4.88 -6.52
C SER A 160 25.99 4.24 -7.31
N GLU A 161 25.99 4.40 -8.64
CA GLU A 161 24.87 4.04 -9.51
C GLU A 161 24.49 2.55 -9.42
N ALA A 162 25.48 1.65 -9.35
CA ALA A 162 25.24 0.21 -9.28
C ALA A 162 24.48 -0.20 -7.99
N ASP A 163 24.87 0.38 -6.85
CA ASP A 163 24.23 0.12 -5.56
C ASP A 163 22.82 0.74 -5.52
N ALA A 164 22.66 1.94 -6.07
CA ALA A 164 21.35 2.58 -6.21
C ALA A 164 20.38 1.74 -7.04
N VAL A 165 20.83 1.20 -8.18
CA VAL A 165 20.03 0.31 -9.03
C VAL A 165 19.67 -0.99 -8.30
N ALA A 166 20.61 -1.60 -7.59
CA ALA A 166 20.34 -2.81 -6.81
C ALA A 166 19.27 -2.58 -5.75
N LEU A 167 19.36 -1.47 -5.01
CA LEU A 167 18.40 -1.13 -3.97
C LEU A 167 17.04 -0.69 -4.53
N ALA A 168 17.02 0.02 -5.66
CA ALA A 168 15.80 0.41 -6.36
C ALA A 168 15.03 -0.82 -6.89
N ARG A 169 15.72 -1.88 -7.32
CA ARG A 169 15.08 -3.16 -7.67
C ARG A 169 14.36 -3.78 -6.47
N GLN A 170 15.00 -3.76 -5.29
CA GLN A 170 14.37 -4.25 -4.06
C GLN A 170 13.17 -3.39 -3.66
N LEU A 171 13.27 -2.06 -3.74
CA LEU A 171 12.15 -1.16 -3.50
C LEU A 171 10.96 -1.47 -4.42
N ARG A 172 11.22 -1.70 -5.71
CA ARG A 172 10.19 -2.07 -6.68
C ARG A 172 9.57 -3.43 -6.38
N ALA A 173 10.35 -4.41 -5.93
CA ALA A 173 9.85 -5.72 -5.52
C ALA A 173 8.97 -5.66 -4.26
N MET A 174 9.39 -4.90 -3.25
CA MET A 174 8.56 -4.60 -2.06
C MET A 174 7.23 -3.95 -2.47
N GLY A 175 7.30 -2.97 -3.37
CA GLY A 175 6.11 -2.36 -3.96
C GLY A 175 5.23 -3.38 -4.67
N GLY A 176 5.82 -4.28 -5.46
CA GLY A 176 5.12 -5.33 -6.20
C GLY A 176 4.27 -6.22 -5.30
N LEU A 177 4.81 -6.65 -4.16
CA LEU A 177 4.07 -7.43 -3.16
C LEU A 177 2.87 -6.68 -2.57
N LEU A 178 2.91 -5.35 -2.56
CA LEU A 178 1.84 -4.48 -2.08
C LEU A 178 0.96 -3.91 -3.21
N GLY A 179 1.22 -4.27 -4.47
CA GLY A 179 0.52 -3.71 -5.63
C GLY A 179 0.80 -2.23 -5.89
N LEU A 180 2.02 -1.78 -5.60
CA LEU A 180 2.56 -0.43 -5.73
C LEU A 180 3.82 -0.41 -6.60
N LEU A 181 4.21 0.75 -7.13
CA LEU A 181 5.47 1.01 -7.84
C LEU A 181 5.66 0.22 -9.14
N GLN A 182 4.55 -0.18 -9.80
CA GLN A 182 4.61 -1.00 -11.02
C GLN A 182 4.44 -0.20 -12.31
N ARG A 183 3.92 1.02 -12.22
CA ARG A 183 3.80 1.96 -13.35
C ARG A 183 5.17 2.57 -13.71
N ASP A 184 5.26 3.10 -14.93
CA ASP A 184 6.41 3.90 -15.37
C ASP A 184 6.56 5.16 -14.48
N PRO A 185 7.70 5.35 -13.78
CA PRO A 185 7.93 6.50 -12.93
C PRO A 185 7.81 7.84 -13.66
N GLU A 186 8.26 7.94 -14.92
CA GLU A 186 8.16 9.19 -15.68
C GLU A 186 6.69 9.57 -15.92
N THR A 187 5.84 8.60 -16.25
CA THR A 187 4.39 8.81 -16.40
C THR A 187 3.74 9.28 -15.10
N VAL A 188 4.11 8.69 -13.95
CA VAL A 188 3.53 9.07 -12.65
C VAL A 188 3.99 10.46 -12.20
N LEU A 189 5.29 10.76 -12.37
CA LEU A 189 5.93 11.98 -11.91
C LEU A 189 5.72 13.21 -12.82
N ARG A 190 5.13 13.03 -14.01
CA ARG A 190 4.63 14.14 -14.85
C ARG A 190 3.15 14.45 -14.61
N GLY A 191 2.42 13.55 -13.95
CA GLY A 191 0.97 13.63 -13.79
C GLY A 191 0.23 13.37 -15.11
N GLU A 192 -1.09 13.15 -15.03
CA GLU A 192 -1.92 12.92 -16.24
C GLU A 192 -2.04 14.18 -17.12
N ALA A 193 -1.73 15.37 -16.58
CA ALA A 193 -1.64 16.61 -17.32
C ALA A 193 -0.18 16.96 -17.62
N SER A 194 0.34 16.44 -18.73
CA SER A 194 1.65 16.84 -19.24
C SER A 194 1.73 18.37 -19.39
N GLY A 195 2.55 19.05 -18.55
CA GLY A 195 2.82 20.48 -18.65
C GLY A 195 2.42 21.35 -17.44
N ASP A 196 2.02 20.77 -16.31
CA ASP A 196 1.83 21.52 -15.07
C ASP A 196 3.17 21.81 -14.37
N SER A 197 3.70 23.02 -14.56
CA SER A 197 4.96 23.45 -13.96
C SER A 197 4.94 23.47 -12.44
N ASP A 198 3.76 23.67 -11.83
CA ASP A 198 3.61 23.67 -10.37
C ASP A 198 3.70 22.24 -9.83
N PHE A 199 3.20 21.25 -10.59
CA PHE A 199 3.35 19.84 -10.24
C PHE A 199 4.81 19.38 -10.31
N GLU A 200 5.53 19.71 -11.38
CA GLU A 200 6.96 19.39 -11.50
C GLU A 200 7.77 20.03 -10.36
N ALA A 201 7.54 21.33 -10.08
CA ALA A 201 8.20 22.01 -8.97
C ALA A 201 7.89 21.35 -7.61
N ARG A 202 6.65 20.87 -7.41
CA ARG A 202 6.25 20.13 -6.20
C ARG A 202 7.01 18.81 -6.09
N VAL A 203 7.10 18.02 -7.17
CA VAL A 203 7.84 16.75 -7.19
C VAL A 203 9.31 16.97 -6.87
N GLU A 204 9.95 17.97 -7.47
CA GLU A 204 11.35 18.30 -7.19
C GLU A 204 11.56 18.74 -5.74
N GLY A 205 10.61 19.51 -5.18
CA GLY A 205 10.61 19.86 -3.75
C GLY A 205 10.55 18.65 -2.81
N LEU A 206 9.79 17.62 -3.17
CA LEU A 206 9.69 16.38 -2.39
C LEU A 206 10.97 15.53 -2.43
N ILE A 207 11.82 15.70 -3.46
CA ILE A 207 13.11 15.01 -3.60
C ILE A 207 14.20 15.66 -2.74
N ALA A 208 14.09 16.97 -2.50
CA ALA A 208 15.08 17.75 -1.77
C ALA A 208 14.99 17.63 -0.22
N GLU A 209 13.91 17.02 0.29
CA GLU A 209 13.63 16.81 1.72
C GLU A 209 13.73 15.33 2.12
#